data_AF-A0A379LP85-F1
#
_entry.id   AF-A0A379LP85-F1
#
_cell.length_a   1.000
_cell.length_b   1.000
_cell.length_c   1.000
_cell.angle_alpha   90.00
_cell.angle_beta   90.00
_cell.angle_gamma   90.00
#
_symmetry.space_group_name_H-M   'P 1'
#
loop_
_entity.id
_entity.type
_entity.pdbx_description
1 polymer ?
#
loop_
_entity_poly.entity_id
_entity_poly.type
_entity_poly.pdbx_seq_one_letter_code
_entity_poly.pdbx_strand_id
1 'polypeptide(L)' 'MLNDPREFFAKLNDPRRQNKNLYHPLENVIFIALTAFICGYNDWVSVEDFAKRTGRV' A
#
# COMPACT_ATOMS: atom_id res chain seq x y z
N MET A 1 -34.56 13.09 -8.40
CA MET A 1 -33.60 12.04 -8.77
C MET A 1 -32.40 12.18 -7.86
N LEU A 2 -31.90 11.08 -7.28
CA LEU A 2 -30.71 11.14 -6.42
C LEU A 2 -29.50 11.36 -7.33
N ASN A 3 -28.81 12.48 -7.17
CA ASN A 3 -27.60 12.76 -7.94
C ASN A 3 -26.61 11.61 -7.76
N ASP A 4 -25.99 11.15 -8.85
CA ASP A 4 -25.02 10.06 -8.78
C ASP A 4 -23.87 10.49 -7.85
N PRO A 5 -23.65 9.80 -6.71
CA PRO A 5 -22.62 10.19 -5.75
C PRO A 5 -21.22 10.26 -6.36
N ARG A 6 -20.98 9.56 -7.48
CA ARG A 6 -19.72 9.62 -8.23
C ARG A 6 -19.39 11.04 -8.72
N GLU A 7 -20.39 11.84 -9.09
CA GLU A 7 -20.18 13.22 -9.55
C GLU A 7 -19.65 14.14 -8.45
N PHE A 8 -20.03 13.87 -7.20
CA PHE A 8 -19.52 14.57 -6.03
C PHE A 8 -18.05 14.23 -5.78
N PHE A 9 -17.69 12.95 -5.86
CA PHE A 9 -16.32 12.48 -5.63
C PHE A 9 -15.37 12.74 -6.81
N ALA A 10 -15.87 12.86 -8.04
CA ALA A 10 -15.05 13.16 -9.21
C ALA A 10 -14.36 14.54 -9.13
N LYS A 11 -14.92 15.47 -8.35
CA LYS A 11 -14.33 16.79 -8.09
C LYS A 11 -13.23 16.77 -7.03
N LEU A 12 -13.14 15.68 -6.25
CA LEU A 12 -12.11 15.53 -5.24
C LEU A 12 -10.81 15.14 -5.93
N ASN A 13 -9.78 15.97 -5.74
CA ASN A 13 -8.46 15.65 -6.26
C ASN A 13 -7.90 14.46 -5.47
N ASP A 14 -7.65 13.33 -6.14
CA ASP A 14 -7.16 12.12 -5.48
C ASP A 14 -5.67 12.29 -5.15
N PRO A 15 -5.28 12.47 -3.87
CA PRO A 15 -3.88 12.70 -3.50
C PRO A 15 -2.99 11.49 -3.84
N ARG A 16 -3.58 10.30 -4.01
CA ARG A 16 -2.88 9.08 -4.46
C ARG A 16 -2.47 9.14 -5.93
N ARG A 17 -3.11 10.00 -6.73
CA ARG A 17 -2.75 10.23 -8.14
C ARG A 17 -1.75 11.36 -8.31
N GLN A 18 -1.67 12.30 -7.35
CA GLN A 18 -0.68 13.38 -7.37
C GLN A 18 0.73 12.87 -7.10
N ASN A 19 0.87 11.95 -6.15
CA ASN A 19 2.10 11.20 -5.98
C ASN A 19 1.99 9.94 -6.84
N LYS A 20 2.71 9.86 -7.96
CA LYS A 20 3.00 8.60 -8.71
C LYS A 20 3.76 7.56 -7.85
N ASN A 21 3.74 7.71 -6.54
CA ASN A 21 4.55 6.98 -5.59
C ASN A 21 3.75 5.79 -5.09
N LEU A 22 3.61 4.79 -5.96
CA LEU A 22 3.89 3.44 -5.48
C LEU A 22 5.41 3.40 -5.27
N TYR A 23 5.88 3.91 -4.12
CA TYR A 23 7.32 4.00 -3.76
C TYR A 23 8.05 2.65 -3.92
N HIS A 24 7.29 1.56 -3.93
CA HIS A 24 7.78 0.21 -4.10
C HIS A 24 7.00 -0.48 -5.22
N PRO A 25 7.69 -1.09 -6.21
CA PRO A 25 7.07 -2.02 -7.14
C PRO A 25 6.25 -3.08 -6.41
N LEU A 26 5.10 -3.45 -6.95
CA LEU A 26 4.21 -4.47 -6.35
C LEU A 26 4.97 -5.78 -6.07
N GLU A 27 5.87 -6.16 -6.96
CA GLU A 27 6.75 -7.32 -6.80
C GLU A 27 7.58 -7.27 -5.52
N ASN A 28 8.12 -6.09 -5.17
CA ASN A 28 8.88 -5.91 -3.93
C ASN A 28 7.99 -6.08 -2.70
N VAL A 29 6.76 -5.54 -2.75
CA VAL A 29 5.78 -5.67 -1.65
C VAL A 29 5.41 -7.14 -1.44
N ILE A 30 5.17 -7.88 -2.53
CA ILE A 30 4.87 -9.32 -2.48
C ILE A 30 6.06 -10.09 -1.91
N PHE A 31 7.28 -9.79 -2.36
CA PHE A 31 8.49 -10.46 -1.90
C PHE A 31 8.73 -10.25 -0.39
N ILE A 32 8.58 -9.02 0.09
CA ILE A 32 8.71 -8.67 1.52
C ILE A 32 7.64 -9.41 2.34
N ALA A 33 6.38 -9.37 1.91
CA ALA A 33 5.29 -10.04 2.62
C ALA A 33 5.53 -11.54 2.72
N LEU A 34 5.84 -12.22 1.62
CA LEU A 34 6.12 -13.66 1.62
C LEU A 34 7.29 -14.03 2.53
N THR A 35 8.39 -13.27 2.46
CA THR A 35 9.56 -13.52 3.31
C THR A 35 9.21 -13.35 4.79
N ALA A 36 8.46 -12.30 5.14
CA ALA A 36 8.03 -12.04 6.50
C ALA A 36 7.11 -13.16 7.03
N PHE A 37 6.14 -13.62 6.25
CA PHE A 37 5.27 -14.73 6.65
C PHE A 37 6.05 -16.04 6.84
N ILE A 38 7.01 -16.34 5.97
CA ILE A 38 7.89 -17.51 6.13
C ILE A 38 8.74 -17.41 7.41
N CYS A 39 9.17 -16.20 7.78
CA CYS A 39 9.87 -15.95 9.03
C CYS A 39 8.97 -15.93 10.28
N GLY A 40 7.66 -16.14 10.14
CA GLY A 40 6.72 -16.24 11.25
C GLY A 40 6.06 -14.92 11.69
N TYR A 41 6.18 -13.85 10.90
CA TYR A 41 5.40 -12.64 11.11
C TYR A 41 3.99 -12.83 10.54
N ASN A 42 2.96 -12.65 11.37
CA ASN A 42 1.58 -13.05 11.02
C ASN A 42 0.61 -11.88 10.83
N ASP A 43 1.09 -10.64 10.95
CA ASP A 43 0.28 -9.43 10.82
C ASP A 43 1.01 -8.36 10.00
N TRP A 44 0.24 -7.45 9.41
CA TRP A 44 0.78 -6.43 8.51
C TRP A 44 1.68 -5.41 9.21
N VAL A 45 1.50 -5.16 10.50
CA VAL A 45 2.36 -4.24 11.27
C VAL A 45 3.74 -4.85 11.45
N SER A 46 3.79 -6.14 11.78
CA SER A 46 5.01 -6.92 11.85
C SER A 46 5.75 -7.05 10.50
N VAL A 47 5.01 -7.17 9.40
CA VAL A 47 5.59 -7.17 8.03
C VAL A 47 6.23 -5.82 7.71
N GLU A 48 5.60 -4.72 8.12
CA GLU A 48 6.16 -3.37 7.96
C GLU A 48 7.45 -3.20 8.78
N ASP A 49 7.45 -3.63 10.03
CA ASP A 49 8.63 -3.59 10.90
C ASP A 49 9.78 -4.47 10.36
N PHE A 50 9.45 -5.63 9.81
CA PHE A 50 10.41 -6.48 9.10
C PHE A 50 11.01 -5.77 7.89
N ALA A 51 10.19 -5.08 7.10
CA ALA A 51 10.63 -4.34 5.93
C ALA A 51 11.57 -3.18 6.29
N LYS A 52 11.25 -2.42 7.33
CA LYS A 52 12.09 -1.34 7.88
C LYS A 52 13.42 -1.87 8.41
N ARG A 53 13.39 -2.99 9.15
CA ARG A 53 14.61 -3.59 9.72
C ARG A 53 15.55 -4.17 8.66
N THR A 54 15.00 -4.61 7.53
CA THR A 54 15.78 -5.15 6.39
C THR A 54 16.21 -4.07 5.38
N GLY A 55 15.87 -2.80 5.61
CA GLY A 55 16.24 -1.67 4.75
C GLY A 55 15.58 -1.71 3.38
N ARG A 56 14.41 -2.36 3.25
CA ARG A 56 13.68 -2.52 1.98
C ARG A 56 12.51 -1.55 1.81
N VAL A 57 12.22 -0.76 2.83
CA VAL A 57 11.22 0.31 2.88
C VAL A 57 11.81 1.50 3.62
#